data_AF-A0A9E7EXW0-F1
#
_entry.id   AF-A0A9E7EXW0-F1
#
_cell.length_a   1.000
_cell.length_b   1.000
_cell.length_c   1.000
_cell.angle_alpha   90.00
_cell.angle_beta   90.00
_cell.angle_gamma   90.00
#
_symmetry.space_group_name_H-M   'P 1'
#
loop_
_entity.id
_entity.type
_entity.pdbx_description
1 polymer ?
#
loop_
_entity_poly.entity_id
_entity_poly.type
_entity_poly.pdbx_seq_one_letter_code
_entity_poly.pdbx_strand_id
1 'polypeptide(L)'
;MGNNKVAVLSVSAIVLVAVVATVAVTVSNRYSQPEKTEFSTSNKNIKDFCRPTDYQATCESSLSEVADNTTDPKELVNLAFQVTIDHIKKAFDHSTVLSEAAKDSRTSDALENCRELLDYAIDDLKSSIDRLDGFSLTKLDKFLDDLKVWISATITYQETCLDGFENTTTDAAESMRKALNSSAELTSNILAIVINFDSALDSLNLGFNRKLLSEEYPSWISPGKRRLLQQSPAELKPNVTVAKDGSGDVKTIGEAVLRVPTKSNDTFVIYIKEGVYEEQVQVNRSLANVMMIGDGTSKTKITGKLNYIDGTATFKTATVAIVGDGFIGKDLWIENSAGAAKHQAVALRVQSDKSVFYNVRMDGYQDTLSCFYTELDNRGPGADMSQRVKWKGVKAIDYAHAQKFTVEHFIQGNAWLPKTGVPFIPGLLPMTESGRIH
;
A
#
# COMPACT_ATOMS: atom_id res chain seq x y z
N MET A 1 -3.11 45.82 12.42
CA MET A 1 -1.97 45.16 11.76
C MET A 1 -0.95 44.78 12.82
N GLY A 2 -0.44 43.53 12.80
CA GLY A 2 0.47 42.91 13.79
C GLY A 2 -0.30 42.36 15.01
N ASN A 3 -0.14 41.13 15.53
CA ASN A 3 1.02 40.23 15.48
C ASN A 3 0.66 38.76 15.87
N ASN A 4 -0.40 38.16 15.31
CA ASN A 4 -0.85 36.80 15.72
C ASN A 4 -0.20 35.61 14.98
N LYS A 5 0.83 35.82 14.15
CA LYS A 5 1.52 34.73 13.42
C LYS A 5 2.72 34.12 14.17
N VAL A 6 3.24 34.79 15.20
CA VAL A 6 4.43 34.32 15.93
C VAL A 6 4.06 33.32 17.04
N ALA A 7 2.88 33.43 17.65
CA ALA A 7 2.45 32.56 18.75
C ALA A 7 2.10 31.12 18.34
N VAL A 8 1.61 30.89 17.11
CA VAL A 8 1.22 29.54 16.65
C VAL A 8 2.45 28.71 16.24
N LEU A 9 3.48 29.35 15.68
CA LEU A 9 4.74 28.68 15.32
C LEU A 9 5.61 28.40 16.55
N SER A 10 5.64 29.31 17.54
CA SER A 10 6.39 29.08 18.77
C SER A 10 5.75 28.01 19.66
N VAL A 11 4.42 27.95 19.76
CA VAL A 11 3.74 26.89 20.52
C VAL A 11 3.87 25.53 19.84
N SER A 12 3.85 25.46 18.50
CA SER A 12 4.03 24.19 17.77
C SER A 12 5.45 23.62 17.92
N ALA A 13 6.48 24.46 17.87
CA ALA A 13 7.87 24.04 18.09
C ALA A 13 8.11 23.62 19.55
N ILE A 14 7.55 24.35 20.52
CA ILE A 14 7.66 24.00 21.95
C ILE A 14 6.93 22.69 22.26
N VAL A 15 5.77 22.44 21.63
CA VAL A 15 5.05 21.17 21.80
C VAL A 15 5.78 20.02 21.09
N LEU A 16 6.36 20.23 19.90
CA LEU A 16 7.15 19.20 19.24
C LEU A 16 8.40 18.83 20.07
N VAL A 17 9.13 19.83 20.56
CA VAL A 17 10.28 19.63 21.45
C VAL A 17 9.85 19.02 22.79
N ALA A 18 8.70 19.40 23.34
CA ALA A 18 8.19 18.82 24.58
C ALA A 18 7.70 17.39 24.39
N VAL A 19 7.08 17.04 23.26
CA VAL A 19 6.65 15.67 22.90
C VAL A 19 7.87 14.80 22.62
N VAL A 20 8.85 15.31 21.88
CA VAL A 20 10.14 14.63 21.65
C VAL A 20 10.91 14.43 22.95
N ALA A 21 11.00 15.46 23.81
CA ALA A 21 11.64 15.37 25.11
C ALA A 21 10.88 14.46 26.07
N THR A 22 9.53 14.44 26.03
CA THR A 22 8.74 13.51 26.86
C THR A 22 8.83 12.09 26.32
N VAL A 23 8.94 11.84 25.03
CA VAL A 23 9.28 10.51 24.48
C VAL A 23 10.67 10.08 24.97
N ALA A 24 11.69 10.94 24.88
CA ALA A 24 13.02 10.64 25.40
C ALA A 24 13.05 10.39 26.93
N VAL A 25 12.28 11.15 27.70
CA VAL A 25 12.20 11.04 29.17
C VAL A 25 11.31 9.87 29.62
N THR A 26 10.19 9.59 28.96
CA THR A 26 9.32 8.45 29.29
C THR A 26 9.95 7.11 28.91
N VAL A 27 10.78 7.09 27.87
CA VAL A 27 11.66 5.96 27.51
C VAL A 27 12.78 5.79 28.56
N SER A 28 13.37 6.88 29.06
CA SER A 28 14.39 6.82 30.14
C SER A 28 13.85 6.42 31.52
N ASN A 29 12.61 6.80 31.86
CA ASN A 29 12.04 6.60 33.20
C ASN A 29 11.43 5.22 33.46
N ARG A 30 11.44 4.30 32.47
CA ARG A 30 10.77 2.99 32.61
C ARG A 30 11.60 1.81 33.11
N TYR A 31 12.90 1.94 33.43
CA TYR A 31 13.61 1.19 34.50
C TYR A 31 15.15 1.24 34.41
N SER A 32 15.77 0.90 35.55
CA SER A 32 17.16 1.00 36.02
C SER A 32 18.29 0.28 35.24
N GLN A 33 19.49 0.86 35.38
CA GLN A 33 20.86 0.47 34.95
C GLN A 33 21.23 -1.04 35.03
N PRO A 34 22.15 -1.55 34.16
CA PRO A 34 23.60 -1.43 34.43
C PRO A 34 24.57 -1.22 33.23
N GLU A 35 25.80 -0.90 33.66
CA GLU A 35 27.13 -0.83 33.02
C GLU A 35 27.53 0.29 32.04
N LYS A 36 28.52 1.06 32.51
CA LYS A 36 29.19 2.16 31.81
C LYS A 36 30.13 1.61 30.73
N THR A 37 29.72 1.75 29.48
CA THR A 37 30.67 1.85 28.37
C THR A 37 30.45 3.23 27.74
N GLU A 38 31.48 4.06 27.72
CA GLU A 38 31.42 5.40 27.11
C GLU A 38 31.28 5.25 25.58
N PHE A 39 30.04 5.39 25.10
CA PHE A 39 29.75 5.63 23.69
C PHE A 39 29.49 7.12 23.46
N SER A 40 29.83 7.63 22.28
CA SER A 40 29.46 8.99 21.87
C SER A 40 27.94 9.20 21.99
N THR A 41 27.52 10.42 22.32
CA THR A 41 26.12 10.80 22.53
C THR A 41 25.23 10.50 21.33
N SER A 42 25.79 10.51 20.12
CA SER A 42 25.14 10.15 18.85
C SER A 42 24.77 8.67 18.76
N ASN A 43 25.68 7.77 19.14
CA ASN A 43 25.44 6.32 19.08
C ASN A 43 24.38 5.86 20.08
N LYS A 44 24.22 6.55 21.21
CA LYS A 44 23.16 6.26 22.17
C LYS A 44 21.77 6.59 21.61
N ASN A 45 21.64 7.70 20.89
CA ASN A 45 20.35 8.13 20.35
C ASN A 45 19.90 7.28 19.16
N ILE A 46 20.83 6.81 18.31
CA ILE A 46 20.50 5.85 17.24
C ILE A 46 19.99 4.53 17.84
N LYS A 47 20.66 4.03 18.88
CA LYS A 47 20.21 2.82 19.60
C LYS A 47 18.82 2.98 20.18
N ASP A 48 18.56 4.11 20.85
CA ASP A 48 17.24 4.39 21.43
C ASP A 48 16.17 4.53 20.33
N PHE A 49 16.51 5.12 19.18
CA PHE A 49 15.63 5.24 18.02
C PHE A 49 15.33 3.89 17.34
N CYS A 50 16.33 2.99 17.26
CA CYS A 50 16.21 1.68 16.63
C CYS A 50 15.67 0.59 17.56
N ARG A 51 15.70 0.79 18.87
CA ARG A 51 15.21 -0.15 19.88
C ARG A 51 13.78 -0.67 19.66
N PRO A 52 12.79 0.12 19.20
CA PRO A 52 11.43 -0.39 18.97
C PRO A 52 11.25 -1.17 17.66
N THR A 53 12.32 -1.40 16.89
CA THR A 53 12.27 -2.03 15.57
C THR A 53 12.48 -3.55 15.61
N ASP A 54 11.96 -4.26 14.61
CA ASP A 54 12.11 -5.71 14.48
C ASP A 54 13.54 -6.12 14.08
N TYR A 55 14.21 -5.29 13.26
CA TYR A 55 15.57 -5.52 12.75
C TYR A 55 16.53 -4.45 13.28
N GLN A 56 16.77 -4.47 14.59
CA GLN A 56 17.56 -3.44 15.30
C GLN A 56 18.98 -3.28 14.73
N ALA A 57 19.67 -4.40 14.46
CA ALA A 57 21.04 -4.37 13.94
C ALA A 57 21.11 -3.64 12.60
N THR A 58 20.18 -3.95 11.68
CA THR A 58 20.09 -3.30 10.36
C THR A 58 19.72 -1.82 10.50
N CYS A 59 18.80 -1.48 11.40
CA CYS A 59 18.48 -0.08 11.70
C CYS A 59 19.72 0.71 12.18
N GLU A 60 20.44 0.17 13.16
CA GLU A 60 21.60 0.82 13.76
C GLU A 60 22.73 0.97 12.73
N SER A 61 23.07 -0.08 12.00
CA SER A 61 24.16 -0.03 11.01
C SER A 61 23.86 0.96 9.90
N SER A 62 22.64 0.94 9.37
CA SER A 62 22.24 1.78 8.24
C SER A 62 22.13 3.27 8.60
N LEU A 63 21.70 3.60 9.82
CA LEU A 63 21.66 5.00 10.27
C LEU A 63 23.04 5.51 10.71
N SER A 64 23.87 4.66 11.30
CA SER A 64 25.22 5.06 11.75
C SER A 64 26.12 5.51 10.59
N GLU A 65 25.87 5.03 9.38
CA GLU A 65 26.61 5.44 8.17
C GLU A 65 26.30 6.87 7.71
N VAL A 66 25.12 7.41 8.05
CA VAL A 66 24.61 8.67 7.48
C VAL A 66 24.25 9.73 8.52
N ALA A 67 24.14 9.38 9.79
CA ALA A 67 23.57 10.26 10.80
C ALA A 67 24.48 11.42 11.25
N ASP A 68 25.76 11.48 10.87
CA ASP A 68 26.71 12.60 11.15
C ASP A 68 26.56 13.27 12.54
N ASN A 69 26.31 12.45 13.58
CA ASN A 69 26.04 12.85 14.97
C ASN A 69 24.73 13.60 15.26
N THR A 70 23.76 13.63 14.35
CA THR A 70 22.44 14.19 14.64
C THR A 70 21.76 13.47 15.79
N THR A 71 21.06 14.26 16.61
CA THR A 71 20.24 13.81 17.72
C THR A 71 18.79 14.23 17.55
N ASP A 72 18.42 14.85 16.43
CA ASP A 72 17.05 15.30 16.16
C ASP A 72 16.21 14.12 15.64
N PRO A 73 15.14 13.70 16.36
CA PRO A 73 14.30 12.61 15.91
C PRO A 73 13.58 12.86 14.59
N LYS A 74 13.27 14.12 14.24
CA LYS A 74 12.69 14.42 12.92
C LYS A 74 13.71 14.10 11.82
N GLU A 75 14.97 14.45 12.05
CA GLU A 75 16.06 14.17 11.12
C GLU A 75 16.35 12.67 11.03
N LEU A 76 16.35 11.95 12.16
CA LEU A 76 16.51 10.48 12.17
C LEU A 76 15.40 9.75 11.41
N VAL A 77 14.14 10.20 11.52
CA VAL A 77 13.04 9.66 10.71
C VAL A 77 13.30 9.92 9.23
N ASN A 78 13.59 11.16 8.85
CA ASN A 78 13.88 11.51 7.45
C ASN A 78 15.05 10.68 6.88
N LEU A 79 16.12 10.51 7.66
CA LEU A 79 17.27 9.67 7.29
C LEU A 79 16.87 8.21 7.11
N ALA A 80 16.05 7.64 8.01
CA ALA A 80 15.58 6.26 7.88
C ALA A 80 14.85 6.03 6.55
N PHE A 81 13.92 6.93 6.19
CA PHE A 81 13.23 6.86 4.90
C PHE A 81 14.18 7.01 3.71
N GLN A 82 15.12 7.96 3.75
CA GLN A 82 16.09 8.16 2.67
C GLN A 82 17.01 6.95 2.48
N VAL A 83 17.55 6.39 3.58
CA VAL A 83 18.40 5.20 3.54
C VAL A 83 17.63 4.02 2.97
N THR A 84 16.37 3.85 3.34
CA THR A 84 15.50 2.80 2.77
C THR A 84 15.32 2.98 1.26
N ILE A 85 15.00 4.20 0.81
CA ILE A 85 14.89 4.53 -0.63
C ILE A 85 16.19 4.19 -1.35
N ASP A 86 17.35 4.54 -0.80
CA ASP A 86 18.63 4.29 -1.42
C ASP A 86 18.99 2.80 -1.47
N HIS A 87 18.61 2.01 -0.45
CA HIS A 87 18.73 0.56 -0.49
C HIS A 87 17.82 -0.07 -1.57
N ILE A 88 16.59 0.44 -1.75
CA ILE A 88 15.71 -0.01 -2.84
C ILE A 88 16.33 0.32 -4.20
N LYS A 89 16.87 1.53 -4.39
CA LYS A 89 17.57 1.90 -5.64
C LYS A 89 18.78 1.00 -5.91
N LYS A 90 19.62 0.77 -4.89
CA LYS A 90 20.81 -0.10 -5.00
C LYS A 90 20.45 -1.53 -5.41
N ALA A 91 19.27 -2.02 -5.02
CA ALA A 91 18.81 -3.35 -5.43
C ALA A 91 18.68 -3.48 -6.96
N PHE A 92 18.43 -2.37 -7.69
CA PHE A 92 18.36 -2.37 -9.15
C PHE A 92 19.70 -2.37 -9.87
N ASP A 93 20.72 -1.82 -9.23
CA ASP A 93 22.06 -1.74 -9.82
C ASP A 93 22.80 -3.09 -9.72
N HIS A 94 22.13 -4.16 -9.27
CA HIS A 94 22.71 -5.48 -9.11
C HIS A 94 22.98 -6.17 -10.46
N SER A 95 24.26 -6.21 -10.86
CA SER A 95 24.72 -6.66 -12.17
C SER A 95 24.38 -8.12 -12.50
N THR A 96 24.31 -9.01 -11.51
CA THR A 96 23.97 -10.41 -11.75
C THR A 96 22.52 -10.57 -12.23
N VAL A 97 21.56 -9.90 -11.59
CA VAL A 97 20.13 -9.96 -11.97
C VAL A 97 19.95 -9.37 -13.38
N LEU A 98 20.61 -8.25 -13.67
CA LEU A 98 20.63 -7.64 -15.00
C LEU A 98 21.21 -8.59 -16.06
N SER A 99 22.30 -9.30 -15.74
CA SER A 99 22.92 -10.25 -16.65
C SER A 99 22.05 -11.49 -16.91
N GLU A 100 21.23 -11.90 -15.95
CA GLU A 100 20.32 -13.05 -16.10
C GLU A 100 19.02 -12.68 -16.80
N ALA A 101 18.49 -11.48 -16.56
CA ALA A 101 17.38 -10.91 -17.33
C ALA A 101 17.69 -10.86 -18.83
N ALA A 102 18.95 -10.63 -19.21
CA ALA A 102 19.38 -10.67 -20.61
C ALA A 102 19.35 -12.08 -21.25
N LYS A 103 19.27 -13.15 -20.46
CA LYS A 103 19.35 -14.55 -20.95
C LYS A 103 18.00 -15.10 -21.43
N ASP A 104 16.90 -14.70 -20.81
CA ASP A 104 15.56 -15.18 -21.19
C ASP A 104 14.47 -14.12 -20.95
N SER A 105 13.45 -14.14 -21.82
CA SER A 105 12.36 -13.15 -21.84
C SER A 105 11.61 -13.05 -20.52
N ARG A 106 11.48 -14.17 -19.79
CA ARG A 106 10.65 -14.24 -18.59
C ARG A 106 11.35 -13.65 -17.38
N THR A 107 12.66 -13.87 -17.25
CA THR A 107 13.48 -13.15 -16.27
C THR A 107 13.53 -11.65 -16.59
N SER A 108 13.59 -11.27 -17.87
CA SER A 108 13.51 -9.86 -18.30
C SER A 108 12.19 -9.20 -17.89
N ASP A 109 11.05 -9.85 -18.16
CA ASP A 109 9.73 -9.34 -17.78
C ASP A 109 9.56 -9.25 -16.26
N ALA A 110 10.06 -10.23 -15.51
CA ALA A 110 10.05 -10.21 -14.05
C ALA A 110 10.85 -9.01 -13.50
N LEU A 111 12.02 -8.74 -14.09
CA LEU A 111 12.85 -7.60 -13.70
C LEU A 111 12.19 -6.25 -14.03
N GLU A 112 11.56 -6.12 -15.19
CA GLU A 112 10.84 -4.90 -15.55
C GLU A 112 9.65 -4.65 -14.61
N ASN A 113 8.87 -5.69 -14.30
CA ASN A 113 7.77 -5.58 -13.34
C ASN A 113 8.27 -5.23 -11.94
N CYS A 114 9.37 -5.85 -11.50
CA CYS A 114 9.99 -5.51 -10.23
C CYS A 114 10.46 -4.05 -10.22
N ARG A 115 11.00 -3.54 -11.34
CA ARG A 115 11.34 -2.12 -11.51
C ARG A 115 10.16 -1.22 -11.27
N GLU A 116 9.06 -1.48 -11.94
CA GLU A 116 7.83 -0.71 -11.79
C GLU A 116 7.33 -0.72 -10.33
N LEU A 117 7.32 -1.89 -9.69
CA LEU A 117 6.85 -2.05 -8.31
C LEU A 117 7.69 -1.29 -7.29
N LEU A 118 9.01 -1.35 -7.40
CA LEU A 118 9.88 -0.65 -6.45
C LEU A 118 9.97 0.85 -6.75
N ASP A 119 9.73 1.30 -7.98
CA ASP A 119 9.50 2.72 -8.27
C ASP A 119 8.26 3.22 -7.51
N TYR A 120 7.17 2.43 -7.46
CA TYR A 120 6.01 2.75 -6.63
C TYR A 120 6.33 2.77 -5.13
N ALA A 121 7.15 1.83 -4.65
CA ALA A 121 7.65 1.84 -3.27
C ALA A 121 8.43 3.12 -2.95
N ILE A 122 9.35 3.51 -3.83
CA ILE A 122 10.13 4.75 -3.67
C ILE A 122 9.20 5.98 -3.64
N ASP A 123 8.21 6.04 -4.51
CA ASP A 123 7.27 7.16 -4.57
C ASP A 123 6.37 7.23 -3.33
N ASP A 124 5.93 6.11 -2.77
CA ASP A 124 5.17 6.04 -1.51
C ASP A 124 6.03 6.48 -0.32
N LEU A 125 7.30 6.06 -0.26
CA LEU A 125 8.25 6.51 0.76
C LEU A 125 8.57 8.01 0.62
N LYS A 126 8.74 8.55 -0.58
CA LYS A 126 8.90 10.00 -0.79
C LYS A 126 7.66 10.78 -0.39
N SER A 127 6.48 10.29 -0.77
CA SER A 127 5.19 10.91 -0.39
C SER A 127 5.01 10.96 1.13
N SER A 128 5.54 9.94 1.83
CA SER A 128 5.62 9.89 3.29
C SER A 128 6.51 11.00 3.86
N ILE A 129 7.68 11.23 3.26
CA ILE A 129 8.60 12.33 3.64
C ILE A 129 7.96 13.70 3.37
N ASP A 130 7.42 13.94 2.18
CA ASP A 130 6.87 15.25 1.80
C ASP A 130 5.74 15.70 2.75
N ARG A 131 4.97 14.75 3.28
CA ARG A 131 3.94 15.06 4.28
C ARG A 131 4.49 15.35 5.68
N LEU A 132 5.71 14.90 6.03
CA LEU A 132 6.37 15.27 7.28
C LEU A 132 6.73 16.77 7.33
N ASP A 133 6.91 17.42 6.19
CA ASP A 133 7.26 18.85 6.12
C ASP A 133 6.05 19.80 6.18
N GLY A 134 4.84 19.30 6.00
CA GLY A 134 3.57 20.05 6.16
C GLY A 134 2.91 19.92 7.54
N PHE A 135 3.67 19.47 8.55
CA PHE A 135 3.19 19.01 9.84
C PHE A 135 2.28 20.01 10.59
N SER A 136 1.10 19.53 11.01
CA SER A 136 0.21 20.23 11.94
C SER A 136 -0.30 19.25 13.00
N LEU A 137 -0.13 19.61 14.28
CA LEU A 137 -0.59 18.81 15.43
C LEU A 137 -2.08 18.46 15.36
N THR A 138 -2.90 19.26 14.68
CA THR A 138 -4.35 19.04 14.55
C THR A 138 -4.74 17.88 13.63
N LYS A 139 -3.80 17.35 12.83
CA LYS A 139 -4.05 16.26 11.86
C LYS A 139 -3.13 15.05 12.08
N LEU A 140 -2.54 14.94 13.28
CA LEU A 140 -1.49 13.98 13.58
C LEU A 140 -1.95 12.53 13.39
N ASP A 141 -3.11 12.15 13.94
CA ASP A 141 -3.65 10.78 13.82
C ASP A 141 -3.85 10.38 12.35
N LYS A 142 -4.48 11.25 11.55
CA LYS A 142 -4.70 11.01 10.12
C LYS A 142 -3.38 10.91 9.34
N PHE A 143 -2.39 11.70 9.74
CA PHE A 143 -1.07 11.67 9.15
C PHE A 143 -0.36 10.32 9.44
N LEU A 144 -0.44 9.83 10.68
CA LEU A 144 0.15 8.55 11.07
C LEU A 144 -0.56 7.37 10.41
N ASP A 145 -1.88 7.42 10.26
CA ASP A 145 -2.65 6.41 9.50
C ASP A 145 -2.20 6.36 8.03
N ASP A 146 -2.06 7.52 7.38
CA ASP A 146 -1.61 7.57 5.99
C ASP A 146 -0.16 7.04 5.83
N LEU A 147 0.74 7.34 6.79
CA LEU A 147 2.10 6.78 6.79
C LEU A 147 2.08 5.24 6.88
N LYS A 148 1.31 4.67 7.81
CA LYS A 148 1.21 3.21 7.97
C LYS A 148 0.76 2.55 6.66
N VAL A 149 -0.22 3.15 5.98
CA VAL A 149 -0.72 2.65 4.68
C VAL A 149 0.38 2.62 3.63
N TRP A 150 1.10 3.73 3.44
CA TRP A 150 2.14 3.82 2.41
C TRP A 150 3.36 2.95 2.68
N ILE A 151 3.78 2.84 3.94
CA ILE A 151 4.90 1.94 4.29
C ILE A 151 4.48 0.48 4.12
N SER A 152 3.25 0.11 4.50
CA SER A 152 2.72 -1.25 4.28
C SER A 152 2.59 -1.58 2.78
N ALA A 153 2.20 -0.61 1.96
CA ALA A 153 2.18 -0.74 0.51
C ALA A 153 3.60 -0.98 -0.05
N THR A 154 4.60 -0.27 0.46
CA THR A 154 6.02 -0.45 0.11
C THR A 154 6.49 -1.89 0.35
N ILE A 155 6.17 -2.47 1.52
CA ILE A 155 6.47 -3.88 1.83
C ILE A 155 5.81 -4.80 0.80
N THR A 156 4.53 -4.54 0.49
CA THR A 156 3.77 -5.33 -0.48
C THR A 156 4.40 -5.28 -1.87
N TYR A 157 4.90 -4.12 -2.31
CA TYR A 157 5.58 -4.00 -3.61
C TYR A 157 6.90 -4.77 -3.65
N GLN A 158 7.69 -4.76 -2.58
CA GLN A 158 8.93 -5.54 -2.49
C GLN A 158 8.64 -7.05 -2.60
N GLU A 159 7.66 -7.56 -1.84
CA GLU A 159 7.25 -8.97 -1.92
C GLU A 159 6.69 -9.32 -3.31
N THR A 160 5.85 -8.45 -3.88
CA THR A 160 5.29 -8.66 -5.23
C THR A 160 6.39 -8.68 -6.30
N CYS A 161 7.44 -7.86 -6.14
CA CYS A 161 8.61 -7.93 -7.01
C CYS A 161 9.25 -9.32 -6.94
N LEU A 162 9.48 -9.84 -5.74
CA LEU A 162 10.10 -11.16 -5.53
C LEU A 162 9.24 -12.29 -6.10
N ASP A 163 7.92 -12.21 -5.93
CA ASP A 163 6.95 -13.13 -6.53
C ASP A 163 6.99 -13.12 -8.06
N GLY A 164 7.40 -12.00 -8.68
CA GLY A 164 7.57 -11.88 -10.12
C GLY A 164 8.64 -12.82 -10.71
N PHE A 165 9.68 -13.13 -9.93
CA PHE A 165 10.77 -14.04 -10.33
C PHE A 165 10.46 -15.52 -10.03
N GLU A 166 9.31 -15.79 -9.43
CA GLU A 166 8.97 -17.09 -8.92
C GLU A 166 8.62 -18.01 -10.12
N ASN A 167 9.37 -19.11 -10.32
CA ASN A 167 9.39 -19.96 -11.53
C ASN A 167 10.19 -19.40 -12.72
N THR A 168 11.17 -18.51 -12.51
CA THR A 168 12.26 -18.35 -13.48
C THR A 168 13.24 -19.53 -13.36
N THR A 169 13.98 -19.81 -14.43
CA THR A 169 14.98 -20.91 -14.48
C THR A 169 16.38 -20.44 -14.09
N THR A 170 16.51 -19.20 -13.64
CA THR A 170 17.76 -18.47 -13.37
C THR A 170 17.96 -18.24 -11.88
N ASP A 171 19.18 -17.89 -11.46
CA ASP A 171 19.49 -17.52 -10.07
C ASP A 171 19.00 -16.09 -9.73
N ALA A 172 18.22 -15.48 -10.63
CA ALA A 172 17.77 -14.11 -10.56
C ALA A 172 16.82 -13.89 -9.38
N ALA A 173 15.99 -14.88 -9.08
CA ALA A 173 15.08 -14.84 -7.93
C ALA A 173 15.86 -14.75 -6.61
N GLU A 174 16.91 -15.57 -6.46
CA GLU A 174 17.74 -15.57 -5.24
C GLU A 174 18.59 -14.30 -5.17
N SER A 175 19.16 -13.87 -6.31
CA SER A 175 19.93 -12.63 -6.40
C SER A 175 19.10 -11.40 -6.04
N MET A 176 17.86 -11.30 -6.56
CA MET A 176 16.95 -10.20 -6.22
C MET A 176 16.50 -10.24 -4.76
N ARG A 177 16.23 -11.44 -4.21
CA ARG A 177 15.92 -11.60 -2.78
C ARG A 177 17.05 -11.10 -1.90
N LYS A 178 18.30 -11.43 -2.23
CA LYS A 178 19.49 -10.91 -1.52
C LYS A 178 19.62 -9.41 -1.65
N ALA A 179 19.40 -8.87 -2.86
CA ALA A 179 19.47 -7.43 -3.12
C ALA A 179 18.43 -6.63 -2.32
N LEU A 180 17.22 -7.18 -2.16
CA LEU A 180 16.12 -6.52 -1.44
C LEU A 180 16.12 -6.76 0.07
N ASN A 181 16.86 -7.74 0.60
CA ASN A 181 16.78 -8.12 2.00
C ASN A 181 16.92 -6.93 2.96
N SER A 182 18.00 -6.15 2.84
CA SER A 182 18.20 -4.97 3.69
C SER A 182 17.13 -3.92 3.49
N SER A 183 16.63 -3.73 2.26
CA SER A 183 15.56 -2.77 2.00
C SER A 183 14.23 -3.19 2.66
N ALA A 184 13.91 -4.49 2.68
CA ALA A 184 12.71 -5.02 3.30
C ALA A 184 12.78 -4.90 4.83
N GLU A 185 13.93 -5.22 5.42
CA GLU A 185 14.18 -5.03 6.86
C GLU A 185 14.04 -3.56 7.27
N LEU A 186 14.62 -2.64 6.49
CA LEU A 186 14.54 -1.20 6.76
C LEU A 186 13.10 -0.66 6.61
N THR A 187 12.35 -1.10 5.59
CA THR A 187 10.94 -0.73 5.45
C THR A 187 10.11 -1.22 6.64
N SER A 188 10.34 -2.46 7.12
CA SER A 188 9.71 -2.99 8.33
C SER A 188 10.04 -2.14 9.57
N ASN A 189 11.31 -1.74 9.72
CA ASN A 189 11.75 -0.90 10.83
C ASN A 189 11.07 0.47 10.84
N ILE A 190 10.92 1.12 9.69
CA ILE A 190 10.21 2.40 9.58
C ILE A 190 8.75 2.24 10.02
N LEU A 191 8.07 1.17 9.57
CA LEU A 191 6.69 0.89 9.97
C LEU A 191 6.58 0.73 11.49
N ALA A 192 7.49 -0.04 12.09
CA ALA A 192 7.55 -0.24 13.53
C ALA A 192 7.75 1.09 14.28
N ILE A 193 8.63 1.97 13.81
CA ILE A 193 8.85 3.31 14.41
C ILE A 193 7.56 4.14 14.40
N VAL A 194 6.87 4.19 13.27
CA VAL A 194 5.61 4.96 13.12
C VAL A 194 4.52 4.41 14.05
N ILE A 195 4.40 3.09 14.16
CA ILE A 195 3.43 2.44 15.06
C ILE A 195 3.72 2.74 16.54
N ASN A 196 4.99 2.67 16.94
CA ASN A 196 5.41 2.96 18.31
C ASN A 196 5.19 4.43 18.67
N PHE A 197 5.45 5.34 17.72
CA PHE A 197 5.17 6.76 17.89
C PHE A 197 3.67 7.04 18.05
N ASP A 198 2.84 6.44 17.21
CA ASP A 198 1.38 6.54 17.31
C ASP A 198 0.86 6.05 18.67
N SER A 199 1.32 4.87 19.10
CA SER A 199 0.96 4.28 20.39
C SER A 199 1.39 5.15 21.59
N ALA A 200 2.55 5.81 21.50
CA ALA A 200 3.04 6.71 22.53
C ALA A 200 2.20 8.00 22.61
N LEU A 201 1.87 8.61 21.47
CA LEU A 201 0.98 9.78 21.40
C LEU A 201 -0.38 9.49 22.03
N ASP A 202 -0.89 8.32 21.69
CA ASP A 202 -2.15 7.78 22.18
C ASP A 202 -2.20 7.60 23.71
N SER A 203 -1.05 7.32 24.32
CA SER A 203 -0.90 7.21 25.79
C SER A 203 -0.88 8.56 26.52
N LEU A 204 -0.56 9.65 25.81
CA LEU A 204 -0.49 11.01 26.37
C LEU A 204 -1.88 11.68 26.51
N ASN A 205 -2.93 11.03 26.01
CA ASN A 205 -4.34 11.40 26.17
C ASN A 205 -4.63 12.90 25.92
N LEU A 206 -4.06 13.47 24.84
CA LEU A 206 -4.09 14.91 24.54
C LEU A 206 -5.47 15.44 24.06
N GLY A 207 -6.55 14.66 24.19
CA GLY A 207 -7.91 15.16 24.02
C GLY A 207 -8.33 15.56 22.59
N PHE A 208 -7.59 15.15 21.56
CA PHE A 208 -7.94 15.45 20.16
C PHE A 208 -9.05 14.55 19.58
N ASN A 209 -9.43 13.49 20.30
CA ASN A 209 -10.40 12.48 19.85
C ASN A 209 -11.86 12.83 20.15
N ARG A 210 -12.37 13.95 19.59
CA ARG A 210 -13.81 14.12 19.40
C ARG A 210 -14.20 13.74 17.98
N LYS A 211 -14.40 12.45 17.72
CA LYS A 211 -15.08 12.00 16.49
C LYS A 211 -16.59 12.21 16.66
N LEU A 212 -17.13 13.16 15.90
CA LEU A 212 -18.56 13.41 15.74
C LEU A 212 -19.18 12.26 14.92
N LEU A 213 -20.48 12.00 15.12
CA LEU A 213 -21.30 10.93 14.54
C LEU A 213 -20.98 10.55 13.08
N SER A 214 -21.09 9.24 12.79
CA SER A 214 -20.72 8.61 11.51
C SER A 214 -21.33 9.29 10.29
N GLU A 215 -20.48 9.84 9.42
CA GLU A 215 -20.87 10.20 8.06
C GLU A 215 -21.11 8.93 7.21
N GLU A 216 -22.13 8.96 6.35
CA GLU A 216 -22.46 7.90 5.38
C GLU A 216 -21.33 7.69 4.33
N TYR A 217 -20.42 8.66 4.20
CA TYR A 217 -19.29 8.63 3.26
C TYR A 217 -17.98 8.98 3.97
N PRO A 218 -16.82 8.41 3.55
CA PRO A 218 -15.52 8.81 4.06
C PRO A 218 -15.26 10.32 3.89
N SER A 219 -14.57 10.93 4.86
CA SER A 219 -14.25 12.36 4.88
C SER A 219 -13.38 12.83 3.70
N TRP A 220 -12.71 11.90 3.02
CA TRP A 220 -11.89 12.19 1.83
C TRP A 220 -12.71 12.21 0.52
N ILE A 221 -13.96 11.73 0.53
CA ILE A 221 -14.87 11.89 -0.61
C ILE A 221 -15.52 13.27 -0.51
N SER A 222 -15.12 14.20 -1.38
CA SER A 222 -15.66 15.55 -1.41
C SER A 222 -17.17 15.56 -1.71
N PRO A 223 -17.93 16.58 -1.27
CA PRO A 223 -19.35 16.72 -1.62
C PRO A 223 -19.62 16.65 -3.14
N GLY A 224 -18.70 17.17 -3.96
CA GLY A 224 -18.75 17.06 -5.41
C GLY A 224 -18.67 15.62 -5.90
N LYS A 225 -17.72 14.82 -5.37
CA LYS A 225 -17.61 13.38 -5.68
C LYS A 225 -18.83 12.60 -5.20
N ARG A 226 -19.38 12.91 -4.03
CA ARG A 226 -20.63 12.31 -3.51
C ARG A 226 -21.80 12.56 -4.47
N ARG A 227 -21.96 13.79 -4.96
CA ARG A 227 -22.99 14.13 -5.95
C ARG A 227 -22.81 13.34 -7.26
N LEU A 228 -21.58 13.23 -7.77
CA LEU A 228 -21.29 12.44 -8.98
C LEU A 228 -21.63 10.95 -8.80
N LEU A 229 -21.36 10.37 -7.62
CA LEU A 229 -21.71 8.99 -7.31
C LEU A 229 -23.23 8.75 -7.26
N GLN A 230 -24.01 9.76 -6.92
CA GLN A 230 -25.48 9.68 -6.85
C GLN A 230 -26.17 9.94 -8.19
N GLN A 231 -25.51 10.62 -9.14
CA GLN A 231 -26.09 10.94 -10.45
C GLN A 231 -26.20 9.72 -11.37
N SER A 232 -27.27 9.66 -12.17
CA SER A 232 -27.39 8.68 -13.24
C SER A 232 -26.52 9.06 -14.45
N PRO A 233 -26.12 8.11 -15.32
CA PRO A 233 -25.37 8.40 -16.54
C PRO A 233 -25.99 9.51 -17.41
N ALA A 234 -27.32 9.61 -17.46
CA ALA A 234 -28.05 10.62 -18.23
C ALA A 234 -27.93 12.05 -17.68
N GLU A 235 -27.58 12.22 -16.40
CA GLU A 235 -27.49 13.52 -15.72
C GLU A 235 -26.04 14.01 -15.57
N LEU A 236 -25.07 13.15 -15.93
CA LEU A 236 -23.65 13.45 -15.86
C LEU A 236 -23.23 14.35 -17.03
N LYS A 237 -22.37 15.32 -16.72
CA LYS A 237 -21.66 16.11 -17.73
C LYS A 237 -20.24 15.56 -17.87
N PRO A 238 -19.98 14.62 -18.80
CA PRO A 238 -18.67 14.03 -18.95
C PRO A 238 -17.66 15.03 -19.54
N ASN A 239 -16.38 14.83 -19.23
CA ASN A 239 -15.28 15.51 -19.92
C ASN A 239 -14.98 14.86 -21.27
N VAL A 240 -15.17 13.55 -21.37
CA VAL A 240 -15.03 12.77 -22.61
C VAL A 240 -16.05 11.62 -22.62
N THR A 241 -16.64 11.38 -23.78
CA THR A 241 -17.57 10.27 -24.03
C THR A 241 -16.91 9.24 -24.96
N VAL A 242 -16.85 7.99 -24.53
CA VAL A 242 -16.41 6.85 -25.32
C VAL A 242 -17.65 6.16 -25.92
N ALA A 243 -17.68 5.96 -27.23
CA ALA A 243 -18.74 5.19 -27.89
C ALA A 243 -18.22 4.48 -29.15
N LYS A 244 -18.38 3.15 -29.20
CA LYS A 244 -17.96 2.34 -30.35
C LYS A 244 -18.69 2.67 -31.65
N ASP A 245 -19.95 3.08 -31.55
CA ASP A 245 -20.80 3.45 -32.68
C ASP A 245 -20.45 4.81 -33.31
N GLY A 246 -19.50 5.55 -32.71
CA GLY A 246 -19.09 6.88 -33.16
C GLY A 246 -19.97 8.03 -32.67
N SER A 247 -20.94 7.76 -31.78
CA SER A 247 -21.80 8.78 -31.16
C SER A 247 -21.16 9.52 -29.97
N GLY A 248 -19.87 9.28 -29.71
CA GLY A 248 -19.07 9.88 -28.65
C GLY A 248 -17.87 10.64 -29.20
N ASP A 249 -17.01 11.14 -28.31
CA ASP A 249 -15.81 11.92 -28.64
C ASP A 249 -14.63 11.06 -29.10
N VAL A 250 -14.60 9.79 -28.67
CA VAL A 250 -13.58 8.77 -28.97
C VAL A 250 -14.23 7.39 -29.10
N LYS A 251 -13.52 6.44 -29.73
CA LYS A 251 -14.02 5.07 -29.92
C LYS A 251 -13.51 4.07 -28.89
N THR A 252 -12.36 4.35 -28.28
CA THR A 252 -11.69 3.47 -27.32
C THR A 252 -11.53 4.15 -25.97
N ILE A 253 -11.42 3.34 -24.92
CA ILE A 253 -11.20 3.83 -23.56
C ILE A 253 -9.76 4.36 -23.43
N GLY A 254 -8.80 3.72 -24.07
CA GLY A 254 -7.41 4.19 -24.16
C GLY A 254 -7.29 5.61 -24.72
N GLU A 255 -8.02 5.93 -25.80
CA GLU A 255 -8.08 7.30 -26.35
C GLU A 255 -8.64 8.32 -25.34
N ALA A 256 -9.65 7.94 -24.55
CA ALA A 256 -10.18 8.81 -23.49
C ALA A 256 -9.17 9.02 -22.36
N VAL A 257 -8.45 7.96 -21.95
CA VAL A 257 -7.42 8.05 -20.91
C VAL A 257 -6.30 9.00 -21.32
N LEU A 258 -5.90 9.02 -22.60
CA LEU A 258 -4.90 9.97 -23.12
C LEU A 258 -5.34 11.44 -23.04
N ARG A 259 -6.63 11.72 -22.91
CA ARG A 259 -7.16 13.09 -22.75
C ARG A 259 -7.21 13.56 -21.30
N VAL A 260 -6.92 12.68 -20.33
CA VAL A 260 -6.89 13.03 -18.91
C VAL A 260 -5.69 13.96 -18.66
N PRO A 261 -5.90 15.16 -18.09
CA PRO A 261 -4.81 16.05 -17.75
C PRO A 261 -4.00 15.47 -16.58
N THR A 262 -2.68 15.47 -16.71
CA THR A 262 -1.77 15.07 -15.63
C THR A 262 -1.81 16.10 -14.49
N LYS A 263 -1.75 15.64 -13.24
CA LYS A 263 -1.66 16.50 -12.03
C LYS A 263 -2.86 17.46 -11.82
N SER A 264 -4.06 17.04 -12.20
CA SER A 264 -5.30 17.79 -11.92
C SER A 264 -5.89 17.42 -10.56
N ASN A 265 -6.39 18.42 -9.83
CA ASN A 265 -7.19 18.22 -8.62
C ASN A 265 -8.69 18.04 -8.94
N ASP A 266 -9.12 18.39 -10.15
CA ASP A 266 -10.50 18.23 -10.59
C ASP A 266 -10.77 16.79 -11.03
N THR A 267 -11.99 16.32 -10.76
CA THR A 267 -12.41 14.99 -11.21
C THR A 267 -12.65 14.98 -12.72
N PHE A 268 -11.90 14.16 -13.44
CA PHE A 268 -12.05 14.01 -14.89
C PHE A 268 -12.97 12.83 -15.19
N VAL A 269 -14.15 13.11 -15.75
CA VAL A 269 -15.22 12.14 -15.98
C VAL A 269 -15.15 11.59 -17.41
N ILE A 270 -14.88 10.29 -17.51
CA ILE A 270 -14.94 9.47 -18.71
C ILE A 270 -16.26 8.71 -18.69
N TYR A 271 -17.18 9.05 -19.59
CA TYR A 271 -18.42 8.30 -19.77
C TYR A 271 -18.25 7.27 -20.88
N ILE A 272 -18.58 6.01 -20.61
CA ILE A 272 -18.37 4.87 -21.51
C ILE A 272 -19.73 4.27 -21.86
N LYS A 273 -20.21 4.57 -23.07
CA LYS A 273 -21.51 4.06 -23.53
C LYS A 273 -21.53 2.54 -23.63
N GLU A 274 -22.73 1.98 -23.69
CA GLU A 274 -22.95 0.55 -23.88
C GLU A 274 -22.11 -0.04 -25.02
N GLY A 275 -21.60 -1.24 -24.79
CA GLY A 275 -20.70 -1.92 -25.70
C GLY A 275 -19.72 -2.84 -24.99
N VAL A 276 -19.10 -3.71 -25.79
CA VAL A 276 -18.00 -4.58 -25.36
C VAL A 276 -16.70 -3.98 -25.88
N TYR A 277 -15.83 -3.54 -24.98
CA TYR A 277 -14.54 -2.92 -25.25
C TYR A 277 -13.43 -3.93 -25.00
N GLU A 278 -12.85 -4.46 -26.08
CA GLU A 278 -11.74 -5.43 -26.05
C GLU A 278 -10.41 -4.68 -26.08
N GLU A 279 -9.96 -4.20 -24.92
CA GLU A 279 -8.73 -3.41 -24.80
C GLU A 279 -8.16 -3.53 -23.37
N GLN A 280 -6.84 -3.32 -23.23
CA GLN A 280 -6.22 -3.13 -21.92
C GLN A 280 -6.22 -1.65 -21.56
N VAL A 281 -6.70 -1.33 -20.36
CA VAL A 281 -6.82 0.05 -19.89
C VAL A 281 -5.89 0.26 -18.70
N GLN A 282 -5.03 1.26 -18.78
CA GLN A 282 -4.10 1.61 -17.71
C GLN A 282 -4.26 3.07 -17.29
N VAL A 283 -4.59 3.31 -16.03
CA VAL A 283 -4.65 4.65 -15.43
C VAL A 283 -3.41 4.82 -14.57
N ASN A 284 -2.36 5.41 -15.15
CA ASN A 284 -1.05 5.58 -14.51
C ASN A 284 -1.10 6.54 -13.32
N ARG A 285 -0.06 6.49 -12.47
CA ARG A 285 0.06 7.30 -11.25
C ARG A 285 -0.10 8.81 -11.48
N SER A 286 0.31 9.32 -12.65
CA SER A 286 0.17 10.74 -13.02
C SER A 286 -1.26 11.19 -13.32
N LEU A 287 -2.19 10.25 -13.50
CA LEU A 287 -3.59 10.46 -13.87
C LEU A 287 -4.50 10.34 -12.64
N ALA A 288 -4.43 11.33 -11.75
CA ALA A 288 -5.24 11.37 -10.54
C ALA A 288 -6.70 11.81 -10.80
N ASN A 289 -7.60 11.45 -9.90
CA ASN A 289 -9.01 11.85 -9.87
C ASN A 289 -9.81 11.50 -11.14
N VAL A 290 -9.50 10.37 -11.77
CA VAL A 290 -10.27 9.87 -12.93
C VAL A 290 -11.54 9.16 -12.47
N MET A 291 -12.68 9.50 -13.06
CA MET A 291 -13.93 8.78 -12.90
C MET A 291 -14.31 8.11 -14.22
N MET A 292 -14.44 6.79 -14.24
CA MET A 292 -15.01 6.03 -15.33
C MET A 292 -16.42 5.59 -14.96
N ILE A 293 -17.40 5.94 -15.80
CA ILE A 293 -18.79 5.52 -15.61
C ILE A 293 -19.36 4.88 -16.87
N GLY A 294 -20.04 3.75 -16.72
CA GLY A 294 -20.73 3.04 -17.80
C GLY A 294 -22.25 3.24 -17.84
N ASP A 295 -22.89 2.64 -18.84
CA ASP A 295 -24.36 2.57 -18.98
C ASP A 295 -25.01 1.50 -18.07
N GLY A 296 -24.20 0.80 -17.27
CA GLY A 296 -24.64 -0.27 -16.39
C GLY A 296 -23.74 -1.51 -16.48
N THR A 297 -23.70 -2.29 -15.40
CA THR A 297 -22.91 -3.52 -15.27
C THR A 297 -23.27 -4.63 -16.26
N SER A 298 -24.42 -4.55 -16.94
CA SER A 298 -24.81 -5.48 -18.00
C SER A 298 -24.65 -4.93 -19.41
N LYS A 299 -24.24 -3.66 -19.55
CA LYS A 299 -24.23 -2.93 -20.83
C LYS A 299 -22.84 -2.47 -21.24
N THR A 300 -22.04 -1.98 -20.31
CA THR A 300 -20.69 -1.48 -20.58
C THR A 300 -19.67 -2.48 -20.06
N LYS A 301 -19.06 -3.26 -20.96
CA LYS A 301 -18.09 -4.31 -20.64
C LYS A 301 -16.70 -3.95 -21.16
N ILE A 302 -15.70 -3.98 -20.30
CA ILE A 302 -14.28 -3.90 -20.62
C ILE A 302 -13.71 -5.31 -20.46
N THR A 303 -13.18 -5.89 -21.52
CA THR A 303 -12.68 -7.28 -21.50
C THR A 303 -11.30 -7.43 -22.12
N GLY A 304 -10.51 -8.31 -21.52
CA GLY A 304 -9.20 -8.73 -22.01
C GLY A 304 -9.07 -10.26 -21.94
N LYS A 305 -7.93 -10.78 -22.38
CA LYS A 305 -7.63 -12.23 -22.37
C LYS A 305 -6.15 -12.56 -22.11
N LEU A 306 -5.37 -11.57 -21.68
CA LEU A 306 -3.97 -11.81 -21.34
C LEU A 306 -3.89 -12.74 -20.13
N ASN A 307 -2.91 -13.62 -20.15
CA ASN A 307 -2.77 -14.68 -19.16
C ASN A 307 -1.34 -15.21 -19.09
N TYR A 308 -1.06 -15.91 -18.00
CA TYR A 308 0.26 -16.46 -17.72
C TYR A 308 0.67 -17.60 -18.64
N ILE A 309 -0.26 -18.50 -19.00
CA ILE A 309 0.04 -19.65 -19.87
C ILE A 309 0.54 -19.20 -21.24
N ASP A 310 -0.02 -18.12 -21.79
CA ASP A 310 0.35 -17.58 -23.09
C ASP A 310 1.58 -16.66 -23.03
N GLY A 311 2.27 -16.61 -21.88
CA GLY A 311 3.56 -15.94 -21.72
C GLY A 311 3.49 -14.53 -21.13
N THR A 312 2.32 -14.04 -20.72
CA THR A 312 2.22 -12.72 -20.06
C THR A 312 2.44 -12.86 -18.55
N ALA A 313 3.41 -12.14 -17.99
CA ALA A 313 3.59 -12.11 -16.54
C ALA A 313 2.30 -11.66 -15.82
N THR A 314 1.93 -12.31 -14.71
CA THR A 314 0.65 -12.11 -14.00
C THR A 314 0.32 -10.63 -13.79
N PHE A 315 1.30 -9.83 -13.37
CA PHE A 315 1.14 -8.40 -13.12
C PHE A 315 0.66 -7.60 -14.37
N LYS A 316 1.08 -8.01 -15.56
CA LYS A 316 0.72 -7.42 -16.86
C LYS A 316 -0.57 -8.00 -17.46
N THR A 317 -1.14 -9.05 -16.87
CA THR A 317 -2.38 -9.68 -17.38
C THR A 317 -3.65 -8.88 -17.12
N ALA A 318 -3.58 -7.84 -16.27
CA ALA A 318 -4.72 -7.03 -15.88
C ALA A 318 -5.43 -6.43 -17.11
N THR A 319 -6.74 -6.66 -17.22
CA THR A 319 -7.56 -5.98 -18.25
C THR A 319 -7.67 -4.49 -17.94
N VAL A 320 -7.89 -4.15 -16.66
CA VAL A 320 -7.86 -2.77 -16.17
C VAL A 320 -6.87 -2.67 -15.03
N ALA A 321 -5.91 -1.75 -15.14
CA ALA A 321 -4.92 -1.44 -14.11
C ALA A 321 -5.04 0.02 -13.67
N ILE A 322 -5.35 0.25 -12.40
CA ILE A 322 -5.61 1.56 -11.81
C ILE A 322 -4.53 1.89 -10.77
N VAL A 323 -3.67 2.84 -11.09
CA VAL A 323 -2.58 3.30 -10.22
C VAL A 323 -2.80 4.76 -9.78
N GLY A 324 -3.37 5.61 -10.63
CA GLY A 324 -3.65 7.01 -10.29
C GLY A 324 -4.64 7.19 -9.15
N ASP A 325 -4.26 7.97 -8.12
CA ASP A 325 -5.04 8.17 -6.89
C ASP A 325 -6.43 8.79 -7.12
N GLY A 326 -7.38 8.43 -6.25
CA GLY A 326 -8.71 9.03 -6.23
C GLY A 326 -9.62 8.55 -7.34
N PHE A 327 -9.32 7.38 -7.93
CA PHE A 327 -10.08 6.79 -9.04
C PHE A 327 -11.51 6.43 -8.62
N ILE A 328 -12.47 6.57 -9.53
CA ILE A 328 -13.85 6.14 -9.34
C ILE A 328 -14.29 5.29 -10.54
N GLY A 329 -14.63 4.03 -10.31
CA GLY A 329 -15.32 3.17 -11.27
C GLY A 329 -16.79 3.03 -10.89
N LYS A 330 -17.71 3.28 -11.83
CA LYS A 330 -19.15 3.15 -11.59
C LYS A 330 -19.90 2.55 -12.76
N ASP A 331 -20.85 1.64 -12.50
CA ASP A 331 -21.74 1.09 -13.54
C ASP A 331 -21.00 0.39 -14.69
N LEU A 332 -19.93 -0.35 -14.36
CA LEU A 332 -19.03 -1.02 -15.32
C LEU A 332 -18.99 -2.53 -15.12
N TRP A 333 -18.67 -3.26 -16.18
CA TRP A 333 -18.26 -4.66 -16.12
C TRP A 333 -16.82 -4.79 -16.59
N ILE A 334 -15.94 -5.30 -15.73
CA ILE A 334 -14.54 -5.57 -16.03
C ILE A 334 -14.34 -7.08 -16.05
N GLU A 335 -13.79 -7.60 -17.14
CA GLU A 335 -13.63 -9.04 -17.34
C GLU A 335 -12.23 -9.41 -17.82
N ASN A 336 -11.66 -10.51 -17.31
CA ASN A 336 -10.65 -11.25 -18.04
C ASN A 336 -11.20 -12.61 -18.52
N SER A 337 -11.32 -12.76 -19.84
CA SER A 337 -11.97 -13.88 -20.52
C SER A 337 -11.04 -15.05 -20.85
N ALA A 338 -9.79 -15.05 -20.36
CA ALA A 338 -8.79 -16.07 -20.69
C ALA A 338 -9.25 -17.52 -20.37
N GLY A 339 -10.04 -17.70 -19.31
CA GLY A 339 -10.56 -19.01 -18.92
C GLY A 339 -9.69 -19.76 -17.91
N ALA A 340 -10.28 -20.69 -17.16
CA ALA A 340 -9.59 -21.46 -16.11
C ALA A 340 -8.33 -22.21 -16.59
N ALA A 341 -8.34 -22.69 -17.84
CA ALA A 341 -7.22 -23.41 -18.44
C ALA A 341 -5.97 -22.54 -18.66
N LYS A 342 -6.10 -21.22 -18.56
CA LYS A 342 -5.03 -20.24 -18.81
C LYS A 342 -4.33 -19.75 -17.53
N HIS A 343 -4.69 -20.31 -16.38
CA HIS A 343 -4.20 -19.94 -15.06
C HIS A 343 -4.34 -18.43 -14.79
N GLN A 344 -3.31 -17.76 -14.25
CA GLN A 344 -3.37 -16.37 -13.78
C GLN A 344 -3.79 -15.42 -14.92
N ALA A 345 -4.91 -14.72 -14.71
CA ALA A 345 -5.49 -13.81 -15.69
C ALA A 345 -6.32 -12.72 -14.98
N VAL A 346 -5.67 -11.58 -14.70
CA VAL A 346 -6.24 -10.52 -13.86
C VAL A 346 -7.29 -9.71 -14.61
N ALA A 347 -8.47 -9.50 -14.01
CA ALA A 347 -9.49 -8.60 -14.56
C ALA A 347 -9.23 -7.16 -14.13
N LEU A 348 -9.05 -6.93 -12.83
CA LEU A 348 -8.79 -5.61 -12.25
C LEU A 348 -7.58 -5.65 -11.30
N ARG A 349 -6.65 -4.71 -11.49
CA ARG A 349 -5.54 -4.41 -10.56
C ARG A 349 -5.69 -2.98 -10.05
N VAL A 350 -5.65 -2.78 -8.73
CA VAL A 350 -5.81 -1.45 -8.09
C VAL A 350 -4.65 -1.20 -7.13
N GLN A 351 -3.97 -0.08 -7.34
CA GLN A 351 -2.93 0.50 -6.48
C GLN A 351 -3.24 1.97 -6.12
N SER A 352 -4.39 2.47 -6.57
CA SER A 352 -4.86 3.84 -6.35
C SER A 352 -5.33 4.05 -4.92
N ASP A 353 -4.71 4.98 -4.19
CA ASP A 353 -5.19 5.43 -2.89
C ASP A 353 -6.54 6.14 -3.07
N LYS A 354 -7.45 6.00 -2.10
CA LYS A 354 -8.77 6.64 -2.13
C LYS A 354 -9.60 6.30 -3.39
N SER A 355 -9.47 5.08 -3.89
CA SER A 355 -10.27 4.58 -5.01
C SER A 355 -11.67 4.11 -4.59
N VAL A 356 -12.65 4.23 -5.48
CA VAL A 356 -14.05 3.82 -5.26
C VAL A 356 -14.53 2.97 -6.44
N PHE A 357 -15.15 1.84 -6.14
CA PHE A 357 -15.86 1.01 -7.12
C PHE A 357 -17.31 0.87 -6.67
N TYR A 358 -18.25 1.43 -7.43
CA TYR A 358 -19.68 1.43 -7.08
C TYR A 358 -20.52 0.83 -8.20
N ASN A 359 -21.27 -0.23 -7.90
CA ASN A 359 -22.00 -0.99 -8.92
C ASN A 359 -21.07 -1.40 -10.08
N VAL A 360 -19.99 -2.11 -9.76
CA VAL A 360 -19.04 -2.64 -10.74
C VAL A 360 -19.06 -4.16 -10.66
N ARG A 361 -19.21 -4.81 -11.81
CA ARG A 361 -19.11 -6.26 -11.96
C ARG A 361 -17.66 -6.61 -12.35
N MET A 362 -17.05 -7.54 -11.63
CA MET A 362 -15.68 -7.99 -11.87
C MET A 362 -15.69 -9.49 -12.11
N ASP A 363 -15.39 -9.91 -13.34
CA ASP A 363 -15.46 -11.31 -13.77
C ASP A 363 -14.09 -11.80 -14.24
N GLY A 364 -13.77 -13.04 -13.92
CA GLY A 364 -12.55 -13.71 -14.34
C GLY A 364 -12.53 -15.13 -13.79
N TYR A 365 -11.40 -15.80 -13.93
CA TYR A 365 -11.18 -17.11 -13.33
C TYR A 365 -10.15 -16.98 -12.20
N GLN A 366 -8.91 -17.40 -12.45
CA GLN A 366 -7.83 -17.25 -11.49
C GLN A 366 -7.31 -15.80 -11.52
N ASP A 367 -7.15 -15.21 -10.32
CA ASP A 367 -6.68 -13.85 -10.08
C ASP A 367 -7.61 -12.73 -10.60
N THR A 368 -8.93 -12.99 -10.68
CA THR A 368 -9.97 -11.99 -11.05
C THR A 368 -9.78 -10.66 -10.33
N LEU A 369 -9.47 -10.73 -9.04
CA LEU A 369 -8.83 -9.69 -8.25
C LEU A 369 -7.54 -10.29 -7.69
N SER A 370 -6.39 -9.66 -7.93
CA SER A 370 -5.10 -10.20 -7.47
C SER A 370 -4.99 -10.03 -5.94
N CYS A 371 -5.30 -11.10 -5.21
CA CYS A 371 -5.11 -11.20 -3.76
C CYS A 371 -4.33 -12.49 -3.42
N PHE A 372 -3.55 -12.44 -2.34
CA PHE A 372 -2.98 -13.61 -1.69
C PHE A 372 -4.09 -14.44 -1.02
N TYR A 373 -4.17 -15.74 -1.32
CA TYR A 373 -5.17 -16.64 -0.73
C TYR A 373 -4.51 -17.68 0.17
N THR A 374 -4.99 -17.78 1.40
CA THR A 374 -4.55 -18.78 2.35
C THR A 374 -5.73 -19.22 3.21
N GLU A 375 -5.74 -20.47 3.63
CA GLU A 375 -6.70 -21.03 4.57
C GLU A 375 -5.92 -21.68 5.70
N LEU A 376 -6.29 -21.37 6.95
CA LEU A 376 -5.68 -21.94 8.14
C LEU A 376 -6.80 -22.32 9.12
N ASP A 377 -6.81 -23.59 9.57
CA ASP A 377 -7.73 -24.10 10.61
C ASP A 377 -9.24 -23.93 10.34
N ASN A 378 -9.66 -23.82 9.07
CA ASN A 378 -11.07 -23.77 8.71
C ASN A 378 -11.78 -25.10 9.06
N ARG A 379 -13.07 -25.04 9.41
CA ARG A 379 -13.89 -26.21 9.76
C ARG A 379 -15.19 -26.27 8.95
N GLY A 380 -15.75 -27.47 8.84
CA GLY A 380 -17.01 -27.75 8.16
C GLY A 380 -16.84 -28.44 6.81
N PRO A 381 -17.94 -28.89 6.17
CA PRO A 381 -17.88 -29.73 4.97
C PRO A 381 -17.14 -29.11 3.78
N GLY A 382 -17.05 -27.77 3.72
CA GLY A 382 -16.34 -27.04 2.66
C GLY A 382 -14.87 -26.74 2.96
N ALA A 383 -14.36 -27.03 4.15
CA ALA A 383 -13.00 -26.68 4.57
C ALA A 383 -11.93 -27.68 4.10
N ASP A 384 -12.34 -28.80 3.51
CA ASP A 384 -11.39 -29.78 2.98
C ASP A 384 -10.53 -29.15 1.87
N MET A 385 -9.24 -29.04 2.15
CA MET A 385 -8.26 -28.48 1.23
C MET A 385 -7.79 -29.50 0.17
N SER A 386 -8.12 -30.79 0.31
CA SER A 386 -7.66 -31.86 -0.59
C SER A 386 -8.11 -31.66 -2.04
N GLN A 387 -9.27 -31.02 -2.23
CA GLN A 387 -9.87 -30.70 -3.52
C GLN A 387 -9.69 -29.23 -3.92
N ARG A 388 -8.88 -28.45 -3.19
CA ARG A 388 -8.64 -27.04 -3.55
C ARG A 388 -7.84 -26.94 -4.83
N VAL A 389 -8.11 -25.87 -5.56
CA VAL A 389 -7.38 -25.50 -6.77
C VAL A 389 -5.89 -25.36 -6.43
N LYS A 390 -5.03 -25.99 -7.22
CA LYS A 390 -3.56 -25.99 -6.99
C LYS A 390 -2.89 -24.71 -7.49
N TRP A 391 -3.59 -23.58 -7.38
CA TRP A 391 -3.11 -22.29 -7.83
C TRP A 391 -1.95 -21.85 -6.94
N LYS A 392 -0.94 -21.22 -7.54
CA LYS A 392 0.24 -20.73 -6.82
C LYS A 392 -0.10 -19.67 -5.77
N GLY A 393 -1.18 -18.91 -5.99
CA GLY A 393 -1.71 -17.92 -5.04
C GLY A 393 -2.46 -18.51 -3.85
N VAL A 394 -2.80 -19.81 -3.88
CA VAL A 394 -3.29 -20.56 -2.71
C VAL A 394 -2.07 -21.10 -1.98
N LYS A 395 -1.58 -20.34 -1.00
CA LYS A 395 -0.38 -20.69 -0.23
C LYS A 395 -0.81 -21.37 1.07
N ALA A 396 -0.28 -22.57 1.30
CA ALA A 396 -0.26 -23.13 2.65
C ALA A 396 0.73 -22.30 3.45
N ILE A 397 0.27 -21.70 4.54
CA ILE A 397 1.12 -20.95 5.46
C ILE A 397 1.21 -21.70 6.79
N ASP A 398 2.33 -21.52 7.47
CA ASP A 398 2.45 -21.91 8.86
C ASP A 398 1.80 -20.86 9.78
N TYR A 399 1.67 -21.21 11.07
CA TYR A 399 1.12 -20.29 12.07
C TYR A 399 1.95 -19.02 12.23
N ALA A 400 3.26 -19.07 11.99
CA ALA A 400 4.14 -17.92 12.09
C ALA A 400 3.86 -16.90 10.97
N HIS A 401 3.61 -17.37 9.74
CA HIS A 401 3.13 -16.52 8.66
C HIS A 401 1.71 -16.03 8.91
N ALA A 402 0.83 -16.89 9.44
CA ALA A 402 -0.55 -16.51 9.71
C ALA A 402 -0.67 -15.43 10.80
N GLN A 403 0.27 -15.38 11.74
CA GLN A 403 0.35 -14.31 12.74
C GLN A 403 0.38 -12.92 12.08
N LYS A 404 1.03 -12.76 10.91
CA LYS A 404 1.09 -11.49 10.18
C LYS A 404 -0.27 -10.96 9.74
N PHE A 405 -1.29 -11.82 9.62
CA PHE A 405 -2.65 -11.47 9.21
C PHE A 405 -3.62 -11.30 10.39
N THR A 406 -3.13 -11.41 11.63
CA THR A 406 -3.95 -11.21 12.83
C THR A 406 -4.26 -9.74 13.08
N VAL A 407 -5.24 -9.46 13.93
CA VAL A 407 -5.62 -8.08 14.28
C VAL A 407 -4.43 -7.30 14.86
N GLU A 408 -3.59 -7.93 15.66
CA GLU A 408 -2.38 -7.37 16.26
C GLU A 408 -1.30 -7.04 15.25
N HIS A 409 -1.11 -7.86 14.22
CA HIS A 409 0.04 -7.68 13.30
C HIS A 409 -0.36 -6.99 12.00
N PHE A 410 -1.58 -7.23 11.51
CA PHE A 410 -2.05 -6.71 10.23
C PHE A 410 -2.59 -5.29 10.33
N ILE A 411 -3.38 -5.02 11.37
CA ILE A 411 -4.01 -3.71 11.60
C ILE A 411 -3.62 -3.08 12.95
N GLN A 412 -2.63 -3.68 13.64
CA GLN A 412 -2.13 -3.23 14.94
C GLN A 412 -3.23 -2.89 15.93
N GLY A 413 -4.28 -3.72 15.95
CA GLY A 413 -5.54 -3.48 16.66
C GLY A 413 -5.37 -3.25 18.16
N ASN A 414 -4.30 -3.77 18.77
CA ASN A 414 -3.95 -3.50 20.17
C ASN A 414 -3.78 -2.01 20.49
N ALA A 415 -3.33 -1.20 19.53
CA ALA A 415 -3.09 0.23 19.76
C ALA A 415 -4.39 1.04 19.84
N TRP A 416 -5.42 0.66 19.06
CA TRP A 416 -6.58 1.52 18.82
C TRP A 416 -7.93 0.88 19.12
N LEU A 417 -8.11 -0.44 18.93
CA LEU A 417 -9.40 -1.12 19.18
C LEU A 417 -9.86 -1.05 20.64
N PRO A 418 -9.00 -1.15 21.69
CA PRO A 418 -9.46 -1.03 23.07
C PRO A 418 -10.21 0.29 23.35
N LYS A 419 -9.85 1.37 22.65
CA LYS A 419 -10.43 2.71 22.83
C LYS A 419 -11.81 2.86 22.22
N THR A 420 -12.17 1.94 21.33
CA THR A 420 -13.48 1.91 20.68
C THR A 420 -14.55 1.24 21.55
N GLY A 421 -14.13 0.48 22.58
CA GLY A 421 -15.03 -0.37 23.38
C GLY A 421 -15.51 -1.63 22.66
N VAL A 422 -15.05 -1.88 21.43
CA VAL A 422 -15.39 -3.08 20.65
C VAL A 422 -14.52 -4.25 21.13
N PRO A 423 -15.13 -5.39 21.53
CA PRO A 423 -14.38 -6.60 21.84
C PRO A 423 -13.64 -7.12 20.59
N PHE A 424 -12.37 -7.48 20.73
CA PHE A 424 -11.58 -8.05 19.63
C PHE A 424 -10.60 -9.11 20.15
N ILE A 425 -10.18 -10.00 19.25
CA ILE A 425 -9.13 -11.00 19.52
C ILE A 425 -7.87 -10.53 18.78
N PRO A 426 -6.76 -10.25 19.49
CA PRO A 426 -5.58 -9.63 18.89
C PRO A 426 -4.79 -10.58 17.98
N GLY A 427 -4.54 -11.80 18.45
CA GLY A 427 -3.73 -12.79 17.73
C GLY A 427 -4.54 -13.97 17.21
N LEU A 428 -3.84 -15.02 16.81
CA LEU A 428 -4.46 -16.34 16.64
C LEU A 428 -4.84 -16.88 18.02
N LEU A 429 -5.98 -17.57 18.11
CA LEU A 429 -6.39 -18.21 19.37
C LEU A 429 -5.33 -19.24 19.82
N PRO A 430 -5.08 -19.40 21.13
CA PRO A 430 -4.09 -20.35 21.65
C PRO A 430 -4.42 -21.80 21.23
N MET A 431 -3.40 -22.61 20.94
CA MET A 431 -3.59 -24.03 20.60
C MET A 431 -4.24 -24.85 21.74
N THR A 432 -4.25 -24.34 22.97
CA THR A 432 -4.68 -25.04 24.19
C THR A 432 -6.14 -24.80 24.59
N GLU A 433 -6.95 -24.08 23.79
CA GLU A 433 -8.38 -23.92 24.09
C GLU A 433 -9.16 -25.23 23.89
N SER A 434 -9.92 -25.63 24.91
CA SER A 434 -10.79 -26.80 24.90
C SER A 434 -11.83 -26.70 23.77
N GLY A 435 -11.71 -27.57 22.77
CA GLY A 435 -12.49 -27.55 21.52
C GLY A 435 -11.64 -27.66 20.25
N ARG A 436 -10.30 -27.66 20.39
CA ARG A 436 -9.34 -28.12 19.38
C ARG A 436 -8.90 -29.56 19.67
N ILE A 437 -9.18 -30.48 18.74
CA ILE A 437 -8.59 -31.83 18.68
C ILE A 437 -8.14 -31.99 17.22
N HIS A 438 -6.87 -32.37 17.03
CA HIS A 438 -6.05 -32.29 15.81
C HIS A 438 -6.77 -32.51 14.48
#